data_AF-A0A069DCC4-F1
#
_entry.id   AF-A0A069DCC4-F1
#
_cell.length_a   1.000
_cell.length_b   1.000
_cell.length_c   1.000
_cell.angle_alpha   90.00
_cell.angle_beta   90.00
_cell.angle_gamma   90.00
#
_symmetry.space_group_name_H-M   'P 1'
#
loop_
_entity.id
_entity.type
_entity.pdbx_description
1 polymer ?
#
loop_
_entity_poly.entity_id
_entity_poly.type
_entity_poly.pdbx_seq_one_letter_code
_entity_poly.pdbx_strand_id
1 'polypeptide(L)'
;MEAEAKQSSHTYLEDAEVKRLIALSQSGDQVARDTLVNCNIRLVWSVVQRFMNRGYEPEDLFQIGCIGLLKSVDKFDLSYDVKFSTYAVPMIIGEIQRFLRDDGTLKVSRSLKETANKVRKKKDELSKYLDRLPTIKEVADELGITPEEVVFAQEANKPPTSIHETVFENDGDPITLMDQIADESQERWFDKMALNEAIGNLSERERLIVYLRYYKDQTQSEVAARLGISQVQVSRLEKKILQIIREQIAQ
;
A
#
# COMPACT_ATOMS: atom_id res chain seq x y z
N MET A 1 6.00 -32.16 -22.27
CA MET A 1 5.18 -32.66 -21.14
C MET A 1 3.86 -31.91 -21.13
N GLU A 2 3.09 -32.05 -22.21
CA GLU A 2 1.81 -31.38 -22.44
C GLU A 2 0.85 -32.43 -22.99
N ALA A 3 0.37 -33.35 -22.15
CA ALA A 3 -0.58 -34.38 -22.61
C ALA A 3 -1.38 -35.09 -21.51
N GLU A 4 -1.48 -34.58 -20.27
CA GLU A 4 -2.21 -35.30 -19.20
C GLU A 4 -3.33 -34.49 -18.52
N ALA A 5 -3.64 -33.27 -18.97
CA ALA A 5 -4.68 -32.43 -18.36
C ALA A 5 -6.06 -32.50 -19.06
N LYS A 6 -6.40 -33.63 -19.71
CA LYS A 6 -7.71 -33.80 -20.37
C LYS A 6 -8.29 -35.19 -20.10
N GLN A 7 -8.85 -35.40 -18.90
CA GLN A 7 -10.06 -36.21 -18.64
C GLN A 7 -10.20 -36.49 -17.14
N SER A 8 -10.72 -35.51 -16.38
CA SER A 8 -11.48 -35.81 -15.16
C SER A 8 -12.95 -35.52 -15.45
N SER A 9 -13.70 -36.58 -15.69
CA SER A 9 -15.16 -36.59 -15.65
C SER A 9 -15.59 -36.12 -14.26
N HIS A 10 -15.84 -34.83 -14.09
CA HIS A 10 -16.28 -34.28 -12.81
C HIS A 10 -17.76 -34.63 -12.59
N THR A 11 -17.97 -35.66 -11.77
CA THR A 11 -19.27 -36.16 -11.34
C THR A 11 -20.02 -35.06 -10.60
N TYR A 12 -21.21 -34.68 -11.10
CA TYR A 12 -22.17 -33.91 -10.32
C TYR A 12 -22.59 -34.76 -9.12
N LEU A 13 -22.34 -34.27 -7.91
CA LEU A 13 -22.78 -34.92 -6.70
C LEU A 13 -24.27 -34.64 -6.47
N GLU A 14 -25.02 -35.68 -6.14
CA GLU A 14 -26.39 -35.55 -5.67
C GLU A 14 -26.44 -34.81 -4.32
N ASP A 15 -27.53 -34.10 -4.04
CA ASP A 15 -27.65 -33.26 -2.83
C ASP A 15 -27.45 -34.05 -1.54
N ALA A 16 -27.95 -35.29 -1.49
CA ALA A 16 -27.77 -36.19 -0.34
C ALA A 16 -26.30 -36.54 -0.10
N GLU A 17 -25.52 -36.75 -1.17
CA GLU A 17 -24.09 -37.07 -1.05
C GLU A 17 -23.29 -35.83 -0.66
N VAL A 18 -23.64 -34.65 -1.18
CA VAL A 18 -23.05 -33.37 -0.74
C VAL A 18 -23.26 -33.17 0.76
N LYS A 19 -24.48 -33.36 1.26
CA LYS A 19 -24.79 -33.25 2.71
C LYS A 19 -23.99 -34.25 3.55
N ARG A 20 -23.87 -35.50 3.08
CA ARG A 20 -23.07 -36.54 3.75
C ARG A 20 -21.58 -36.16 3.82
N LEU A 21 -21.00 -35.72 2.71
CA LEU A 21 -19.60 -35.32 2.69
C LEU A 21 -19.35 -34.08 3.55
N ILE A 22 -20.32 -33.15 3.63
CA ILE A 22 -20.21 -31.97 4.51
C ILE A 22 -20.17 -32.42 5.97
N ALA A 23 -21.06 -33.34 6.38
CA ALA A 23 -21.05 -33.88 7.73
C ALA A 23 -19.72 -34.55 8.09
N LEU A 24 -19.16 -35.35 7.17
CA LEU A 24 -17.85 -36.00 7.35
C LEU A 24 -16.73 -34.97 7.44
N SER A 25 -16.71 -33.99 6.54
CA SER A 25 -15.74 -32.89 6.54
C SER A 25 -15.78 -32.11 7.87
N GLN A 26 -16.97 -31.79 8.39
CA GLN A 26 -17.14 -31.11 9.66
C GLN A 26 -16.70 -31.97 10.87
N SER A 27 -16.74 -33.29 10.75
CA SER A 27 -16.20 -34.22 11.75
C SER A 27 -14.68 -34.41 11.68
N GLY A 28 -14.01 -33.76 10.71
CA GLY A 28 -12.55 -33.79 10.55
C GLY A 28 -12.03 -34.71 9.45
N ASP A 29 -12.90 -35.28 8.61
CA ASP A 29 -12.49 -36.12 7.48
C ASP A 29 -11.92 -35.25 6.34
N GLN A 30 -10.61 -35.33 6.16
CA GLN A 30 -9.88 -34.57 5.14
C GLN A 30 -10.21 -35.04 3.72
N VAL A 31 -10.46 -36.34 3.51
CA VAL A 31 -10.78 -36.90 2.19
C VAL A 31 -12.14 -36.40 1.73
N ALA A 32 -13.11 -36.34 2.65
CA ALA A 32 -14.42 -35.76 2.38
C ALA A 32 -14.34 -34.28 2.02
N ARG A 33 -13.51 -33.50 2.75
CA ARG A 33 -13.25 -32.09 2.47
C ARG A 33 -12.65 -31.89 1.08
N ASP A 34 -11.57 -32.63 0.76
CA ASP A 34 -10.88 -32.49 -0.52
C ASP A 34 -11.80 -32.87 -1.69
N THR A 35 -12.60 -33.92 -1.53
CA THR A 35 -13.61 -34.34 -2.53
C THR A 35 -14.65 -33.24 -2.76
N LEU A 36 -15.20 -32.66 -1.69
CA LEU A 36 -16.16 -31.55 -1.79
C LEU A 36 -15.59 -30.34 -2.51
N VAL A 37 -14.37 -29.94 -2.15
CA VAL A 37 -13.71 -28.78 -2.77
C VAL A 37 -13.51 -29.05 -4.25
N ASN A 38 -12.91 -30.19 -4.61
CA ASN A 38 -12.62 -30.55 -5.99
C ASN A 38 -13.88 -30.61 -6.88
N CYS A 39 -15.00 -31.12 -6.35
CA CYS A 39 -16.27 -31.13 -7.07
C CYS A 39 -16.87 -29.72 -7.27
N ASN A 40 -16.57 -28.77 -6.39
CA ASN A 40 -17.13 -27.41 -6.42
C ASN A 40 -16.17 -26.33 -6.93
N ILE A 41 -14.95 -26.65 -7.36
CA ILE A 41 -13.98 -25.68 -7.91
C ILE A 41 -14.57 -24.86 -9.07
N ARG A 42 -15.35 -25.48 -9.96
CA ARG A 42 -15.98 -24.78 -11.10
C ARG A 42 -16.97 -23.71 -10.65
N LEU A 43 -17.63 -23.91 -9.52
CA LEU A 43 -18.52 -22.91 -8.92
C LEU A 43 -17.71 -21.65 -8.56
N VAL A 44 -16.55 -21.81 -7.95
CA VAL A 44 -15.66 -20.69 -7.59
C VAL A 44 -15.25 -19.91 -8.84
N TRP A 45 -14.79 -20.60 -9.88
CA TRP A 45 -14.46 -19.96 -11.16
C TRP A 45 -15.64 -19.17 -11.75
N SER A 46 -16.86 -19.73 -11.70
CA SER A 46 -18.06 -19.03 -12.18
C SER A 46 -18.36 -17.74 -11.41
N VAL A 47 -17.99 -17.68 -10.13
CA VAL A 47 -18.15 -16.47 -9.29
C VAL A 47 -17.04 -15.46 -9.58
N VAL A 48 -15.79 -15.91 -9.74
CA VAL A 48 -14.62 -15.06 -10.05
C VAL A 48 -14.82 -14.27 -11.34
N GLN A 49 -15.47 -14.84 -12.35
CA GLN A 49 -15.77 -14.16 -13.62
C GLN A 49 -16.51 -12.82 -13.44
N ARG A 50 -17.25 -12.63 -12.34
CA ARG A 50 -17.96 -11.37 -12.04
C ARG A 50 -17.02 -10.25 -11.52
N PHE A 51 -15.78 -10.58 -11.20
CA PHE A 51 -14.78 -9.70 -10.60
C PHE A 51 -13.56 -9.46 -11.50
N MET A 52 -13.61 -9.93 -12.74
CA MET A 52 -12.59 -9.64 -13.76
C MET A 52 -12.39 -8.13 -13.96
N ASN A 53 -11.19 -7.73 -14.41
CA ASN A 53 -10.83 -6.33 -14.70
C ASN A 53 -10.90 -5.39 -13.49
N ARG A 54 -10.68 -5.91 -12.28
CA ARG A 54 -10.59 -5.10 -11.05
C ARG A 54 -9.15 -4.86 -10.56
N GLY A 55 -8.16 -5.10 -11.44
CA GLY A 55 -6.73 -4.88 -11.15
C GLY A 55 -6.04 -6.06 -10.46
N TYR A 56 -6.63 -7.26 -10.51
CA TYR A 56 -6.09 -8.48 -9.93
C TYR A 56 -6.14 -9.62 -10.95
N GLU A 57 -5.17 -10.52 -10.86
CA GLU A 57 -5.16 -11.73 -11.68
C GLU A 57 -6.31 -12.66 -11.27
N PRO A 58 -6.99 -13.29 -12.25
CA PRO A 58 -8.12 -14.19 -11.98
C PRO A 58 -7.76 -15.34 -11.03
N GLU A 59 -6.53 -15.84 -11.10
CA GLU A 59 -5.99 -16.91 -10.29
C GLU A 59 -5.92 -16.52 -8.80
N ASP A 60 -5.57 -15.26 -8.51
CA ASP A 60 -5.53 -14.75 -7.13
C ASP A 60 -6.95 -14.67 -6.56
N LEU A 61 -7.89 -14.12 -7.34
CA LEU A 61 -9.30 -14.06 -6.95
C LEU A 61 -9.90 -15.45 -6.76
N PHE A 62 -9.47 -16.42 -7.57
CA PHE A 62 -9.85 -17.82 -7.44
C PHE A 62 -9.35 -18.43 -6.12
N GLN A 63 -8.10 -18.19 -5.74
CA GLN A 63 -7.59 -18.66 -4.43
C GLN A 63 -8.38 -18.07 -3.26
N ILE A 64 -8.67 -16.77 -3.29
CA ILE A 64 -9.54 -16.12 -2.30
C ILE A 64 -10.95 -16.73 -2.29
N GLY A 65 -11.50 -17.01 -3.47
CA GLY A 65 -12.79 -17.67 -3.61
C GLY A 65 -12.80 -19.09 -3.02
N CYS A 66 -11.72 -19.85 -3.17
CA CYS A 66 -11.56 -21.17 -2.55
C CYS A 66 -11.56 -21.09 -1.02
N ILE A 67 -10.97 -20.04 -0.43
CA ILE A 67 -11.08 -19.80 1.03
C ILE A 67 -12.55 -19.58 1.43
N GLY A 68 -13.31 -18.84 0.63
CA GLY A 68 -14.76 -18.67 0.83
C GLY A 68 -15.54 -19.99 0.73
N LEU A 69 -15.20 -20.85 -0.23
CA LEU A 69 -15.79 -22.18 -0.36
C LEU A 69 -15.50 -23.05 0.86
N LEU A 70 -14.25 -23.10 1.34
CA LEU A 70 -13.86 -23.85 2.54
C LEU A 70 -14.65 -23.39 3.78
N LYS A 71 -14.71 -22.07 4.02
CA LYS A 71 -15.52 -21.49 5.10
C LYS A 71 -17.00 -21.84 4.98
N SER A 72 -17.50 -22.00 3.75
CA SER A 72 -18.88 -22.39 3.49
C SER A 72 -19.12 -23.83 3.91
N VAL A 73 -18.21 -24.75 3.58
CA VAL A 73 -18.28 -26.16 4.02
C VAL A 73 -18.27 -26.25 5.55
N ASP A 74 -17.38 -25.50 6.20
CA ASP A 74 -17.22 -25.54 7.65
C ASP A 74 -18.45 -25.03 8.42
N LYS A 75 -19.21 -24.10 7.84
CA LYS A 75 -20.32 -23.39 8.52
C LYS A 75 -21.70 -23.72 7.99
N PHE A 76 -21.81 -24.58 6.97
CA PHE A 76 -23.11 -24.94 6.42
C PHE A 76 -23.91 -25.77 7.41
N ASP A 77 -25.14 -25.33 7.68
CA ASP A 77 -26.09 -26.05 8.52
C ASP A 77 -26.88 -27.04 7.66
N LEU A 78 -26.74 -28.33 7.99
CA LEU A 78 -27.38 -29.43 7.28
C LEU A 78 -28.90 -29.51 7.49
N SER A 79 -29.44 -28.79 8.48
CA SER A 79 -30.89 -28.71 8.72
C SER A 79 -31.63 -27.85 7.69
N TYR A 80 -30.92 -27.01 6.93
CA TYR A 80 -31.54 -26.17 5.92
C TYR A 80 -31.98 -26.97 4.68
N ASP A 81 -33.21 -26.69 4.23
CA ASP A 81 -33.76 -27.25 2.99
C ASP A 81 -33.35 -26.43 1.75
N VAL A 82 -32.05 -26.18 1.61
CA VAL A 82 -31.48 -25.46 0.47
C VAL A 82 -30.25 -26.19 -0.05
N LYS A 83 -29.97 -26.03 -1.34
CA LYS A 83 -28.73 -26.55 -1.94
C LYS A 83 -27.53 -25.84 -1.33
N PHE A 84 -26.43 -26.57 -1.14
CA PHE A 84 -25.17 -26.02 -0.64
C PHE A 84 -24.67 -24.82 -1.46
N SER A 85 -24.82 -24.87 -2.79
CA SER A 85 -24.42 -23.79 -3.69
C SER A 85 -25.14 -22.46 -3.41
N THR A 86 -26.40 -22.51 -2.95
CA THR A 86 -27.18 -21.33 -2.56
C THR A 86 -26.55 -20.60 -1.38
N TYR A 87 -25.93 -21.33 -0.45
CA TYR A 87 -25.19 -20.76 0.69
C TYR A 87 -23.75 -20.37 0.32
N ALA A 88 -23.06 -21.22 -0.46
CA ALA A 88 -21.66 -21.02 -0.77
C ALA A 88 -21.40 -19.81 -1.68
N VAL A 89 -22.29 -19.52 -2.64
CA VAL A 89 -22.08 -18.41 -3.59
C VAL A 89 -22.00 -17.04 -2.90
N PRO A 90 -22.95 -16.64 -2.01
CA PRO A 90 -22.84 -15.41 -1.24
C PRO A 90 -21.56 -15.33 -0.38
N MET A 91 -21.14 -16.45 0.21
CA MET A 91 -19.93 -16.53 1.04
C MET A 91 -18.66 -16.30 0.20
N ILE A 92 -18.56 -16.95 -0.97
CA ILE A 92 -17.44 -16.76 -1.92
C ILE A 92 -17.39 -15.30 -2.38
N ILE A 93 -18.53 -14.73 -2.78
CA ILE A 93 -18.65 -13.32 -3.16
C ILE A 93 -18.18 -12.41 -2.03
N GLY A 94 -18.61 -12.68 -0.80
CA GLY A 94 -18.24 -11.89 0.37
C GLY A 94 -16.75 -11.88 0.65
N GLU A 95 -16.08 -13.03 0.52
CA GLU A 95 -14.63 -13.14 0.72
C GLU A 95 -13.85 -12.41 -0.39
N ILE A 96 -14.24 -12.56 -1.66
CA ILE A 96 -13.61 -11.82 -2.77
C ILE A 96 -13.81 -10.31 -2.58
N GLN A 97 -15.02 -9.86 -2.26
CA GLN A 97 -15.30 -8.43 -2.00
C GLN A 97 -14.55 -7.89 -0.80
N ARG A 98 -14.36 -8.69 0.24
CA ARG A 98 -13.55 -8.33 1.41
C ARG A 98 -12.09 -8.18 1.02
N PHE A 99 -11.54 -9.12 0.27
CA PHE A 99 -10.17 -9.05 -0.25
C PHE A 99 -9.96 -7.79 -1.09
N LEU A 100 -10.78 -7.56 -2.12
CA LEU A 100 -10.70 -6.38 -2.98
C LEU A 100 -10.84 -5.04 -2.23
N ARG A 101 -11.47 -5.06 -1.05
CA ARG A 101 -11.64 -3.87 -0.22
C ARG A 101 -10.45 -3.64 0.71
N ASP A 102 -9.90 -4.70 1.29
CA ASP A 102 -8.79 -4.62 2.24
C ASP A 102 -7.44 -4.52 1.52
N ASP A 103 -7.33 -5.10 0.32
CA ASP A 103 -6.14 -5.09 -0.52
C ASP A 103 -6.08 -3.86 -1.43
N GLY A 104 -4.89 -3.33 -1.65
CA GLY A 104 -4.63 -2.12 -2.41
C GLY A 104 -3.26 -1.53 -2.11
N THR A 105 -2.67 -0.82 -3.09
CA THR A 105 -1.29 -0.28 -3.02
C THR A 105 -1.04 0.58 -1.78
N LEU A 106 -2.08 1.31 -1.33
CA LEU A 106 -2.06 2.10 -0.10
C LEU A 106 -3.08 1.55 0.90
N LYS A 107 -2.60 1.21 2.09
CA LYS A 107 -3.46 0.75 3.19
C LYS A 107 -4.09 1.96 3.90
N VAL A 108 -5.33 2.26 3.53
CA VAL A 108 -6.16 3.27 4.21
C VAL A 108 -7.22 2.63 5.09
N SER A 109 -7.72 3.37 6.10
CA SER A 109 -8.67 2.83 7.07
C SER A 109 -10.02 2.46 6.43
N ARG A 110 -10.70 1.45 7.00
CA ARG A 110 -12.01 0.99 6.49
C ARG A 110 -13.06 2.09 6.52
N SER A 111 -13.11 2.86 7.61
CA SER A 111 -14.03 4.00 7.74
C SER A 111 -13.86 4.99 6.60
N LEU A 112 -12.61 5.27 6.21
CA LEU A 112 -12.33 6.23 5.15
C LEU A 112 -12.73 5.70 3.76
N LYS A 113 -12.48 4.42 3.46
CA LYS A 113 -12.96 3.77 2.21
C LYS A 113 -14.49 3.77 2.13
N GLU A 114 -15.17 3.55 3.26
CA GLU A 114 -16.63 3.59 3.33
C GLU A 114 -17.17 5.00 3.09
N THR A 115 -16.59 6.01 3.73
CA THR A 115 -16.92 7.42 3.49
C THR A 115 -16.70 7.80 2.03
N ALA A 116 -15.57 7.42 1.44
CA ALA A 116 -15.26 7.68 0.04
C ALA A 116 -16.29 7.05 -0.92
N ASN A 117 -16.74 5.83 -0.64
CA ASN A 117 -17.80 5.18 -1.42
C ASN A 117 -19.16 5.89 -1.27
N LYS A 118 -19.50 6.38 -0.06
CA LYS A 118 -20.71 7.19 0.18
C LYS A 118 -20.63 8.51 -0.59
N VAL A 119 -19.49 9.19 -0.52
CA VAL A 119 -19.20 10.42 -1.26
C VAL A 119 -19.36 10.21 -2.76
N ARG A 120 -18.79 9.12 -3.33
CA ARG A 120 -18.96 8.81 -4.76
C ARG A 120 -20.41 8.60 -5.15
N LYS A 121 -21.13 7.73 -4.42
CA LYS A 121 -22.56 7.48 -4.68
C LYS A 121 -23.39 8.75 -4.61
N LYS A 122 -23.17 9.56 -3.57
CA LYS A 122 -23.95 10.78 -3.37
C LYS A 122 -23.62 11.86 -4.39
N LYS A 123 -22.35 11.96 -4.79
CA LYS A 123 -21.93 12.80 -5.92
C LYS A 123 -22.66 12.41 -7.21
N ASP A 124 -22.77 11.11 -7.50
CA ASP A 124 -23.48 10.61 -8.69
C ASP A 124 -24.99 10.87 -8.62
N GLU A 125 -25.61 10.70 -7.45
CA GLU A 125 -27.03 11.01 -7.20
C GLU A 125 -27.33 12.51 -7.39
N LEU A 126 -26.54 13.37 -6.74
CA LEU A 126 -26.68 14.83 -6.86
C LEU A 126 -26.40 15.31 -8.29
N SER A 127 -25.44 14.69 -8.99
CA SER A 127 -25.15 15.05 -10.38
C SER A 127 -26.32 14.79 -11.30
N LYS A 128 -27.12 13.75 -11.05
CA LYS A 128 -28.34 13.45 -11.82
C LYS A 128 -29.49 14.41 -11.49
N TYR A 129 -29.59 14.84 -10.22
CA TYR A 129 -30.65 15.75 -9.79
C TYR A 129 -30.40 17.20 -10.21
N LEU A 130 -29.15 17.66 -10.13
CA LEU A 130 -28.76 19.05 -10.41
C LEU A 130 -28.46 19.30 -11.89
N ASP A 131 -28.36 18.24 -12.71
CA ASP A 131 -27.91 18.27 -14.11
C ASP A 131 -26.55 18.97 -14.30
N ARG A 132 -25.70 18.89 -13.27
CA ARG A 132 -24.33 19.39 -13.23
C ARG A 132 -23.53 18.65 -12.15
N LEU A 133 -22.21 18.80 -12.16
CA LEU A 133 -21.39 18.31 -11.05
C LEU A 133 -21.71 19.07 -9.75
N PRO A 134 -21.94 18.38 -8.62
CA PRO A 134 -22.12 19.02 -7.33
C PRO A 134 -20.79 19.54 -6.79
N THR A 135 -20.86 20.62 -6.03
CA THR A 135 -19.73 21.16 -5.28
C THR A 135 -19.42 20.30 -4.05
N ILE A 136 -18.19 20.38 -3.54
CA ILE A 136 -17.78 19.64 -2.32
C ILE A 136 -18.73 19.94 -1.16
N LYS A 137 -19.15 21.20 -1.02
CA LYS A 137 -20.06 21.64 0.05
C LYS A 137 -21.45 21.01 -0.09
N GLU A 138 -22.03 20.96 -1.29
CA GLU A 138 -23.32 20.31 -1.53
C GLU A 138 -23.28 18.81 -1.19
N VAL A 139 -22.17 18.13 -1.50
CA VAL A 139 -22.00 16.72 -1.12
C VAL A 139 -21.84 16.56 0.40
N ALA A 140 -21.12 17.47 1.04
CA ALA A 140 -20.90 17.48 2.48
C ALA A 140 -22.21 17.68 3.25
N ASP A 141 -23.00 18.69 2.87
CA ASP A 141 -24.28 19.04 3.48
C ASP A 141 -25.27 17.86 3.41
N GLU A 142 -25.33 17.18 2.26
CA GLU A 142 -26.21 16.05 2.02
C GLU A 142 -25.77 14.76 2.74
N LEU A 143 -24.48 14.62 3.06
CA LEU A 143 -23.93 13.49 3.82
C LEU A 143 -23.85 13.77 5.33
N GLY A 144 -24.04 15.02 5.76
CA GLY A 144 -23.91 15.44 7.15
C GLY A 144 -22.47 15.35 7.69
N ILE A 145 -21.47 15.55 6.82
CA ILE A 145 -20.03 15.53 7.16
C ILE A 145 -19.36 16.84 6.76
N THR A 146 -18.12 17.08 7.18
CA THR A 146 -17.45 18.34 6.81
C THR A 146 -16.89 18.30 5.38
N PRO A 147 -16.75 19.46 4.70
CA PRO A 147 -16.09 19.53 3.39
C PRO A 147 -14.67 18.95 3.38
N GLU A 148 -13.92 19.11 4.48
CA GLU A 148 -12.58 18.56 4.63
C GLU A 148 -12.60 17.03 4.66
N GLU A 149 -13.59 16.43 5.34
CA GLU A 149 -13.78 14.97 5.36
C GLU A 149 -14.13 14.44 3.97
N VAL A 150 -14.94 15.18 3.20
CA VAL A 150 -15.25 14.83 1.79
C VAL A 150 -13.97 14.82 0.95
N VAL A 151 -13.15 15.87 1.04
CA VAL A 151 -11.89 15.97 0.30
C VAL A 151 -10.93 14.85 0.70
N PHE A 152 -10.73 14.66 2.01
CA PHE A 152 -9.82 13.64 2.53
C PHE A 152 -10.25 12.24 2.09
N ALA A 153 -11.55 11.93 2.12
CA ALA A 153 -12.08 10.66 1.63
C ALA A 153 -11.91 10.48 0.12
N GLN A 154 -12.06 11.54 -0.69
CA GLN A 154 -11.83 11.47 -2.13
C GLN A 154 -10.36 11.22 -2.47
N GLU A 155 -9.44 11.91 -1.81
CA GLU A 155 -8.00 11.73 -2.04
C GLU A 155 -7.51 10.35 -1.59
N ALA A 156 -8.00 9.84 -0.46
CA ALA A 156 -7.56 8.57 0.11
C ALA A 156 -7.85 7.34 -0.76
N ASN A 157 -8.78 7.43 -1.70
CA ASN A 157 -9.16 6.34 -2.60
C ASN A 157 -8.57 6.48 -4.02
N LYS A 158 -7.79 7.53 -4.30
CA LYS A 158 -7.11 7.65 -5.58
C LYS A 158 -5.95 6.66 -5.66
N PRO A 159 -5.87 5.84 -6.73
CA PRO A 159 -4.71 4.99 -6.93
C PRO A 159 -3.47 5.86 -7.20
N PRO A 160 -2.28 5.46 -6.72
CA PRO A 160 -1.05 6.14 -7.08
C PRO A 160 -0.75 5.97 -8.57
N THR A 161 -0.19 7.01 -9.17
CA THR A 161 0.29 7.02 -10.55
C THR A 161 1.67 6.37 -10.63
N SER A 162 1.97 5.66 -11.73
CA SER A 162 3.28 5.06 -11.94
C SER A 162 4.32 6.12 -12.25
N ILE A 163 5.47 6.11 -11.59
CA ILE A 163 6.58 7.02 -11.93
C ILE A 163 7.16 6.76 -13.32
N HIS A 164 6.92 5.57 -13.88
CA HIS A 164 7.34 5.21 -15.24
C HIS A 164 6.31 5.56 -16.30
N GLU A 165 5.20 6.22 -15.94
CA GLU A 165 4.24 6.71 -16.92
C GLU A 165 4.88 7.78 -17.80
N THR A 166 4.80 7.59 -19.12
CA THR A 166 5.31 8.53 -20.11
C THR A 166 4.44 9.78 -20.14
N VAL A 167 5.04 10.94 -19.88
CA VAL A 167 4.37 12.24 -19.94
C VAL A 167 4.52 12.92 -21.30
N PHE A 168 5.58 12.60 -22.03
CA PHE A 168 5.86 13.16 -23.33
C PHE A 168 6.66 12.16 -24.18
N GLU A 169 6.24 11.97 -25.42
CA GLU A 169 6.85 11.06 -26.38
C GLU A 169 7.26 11.87 -27.62
N ASN A 170 8.52 11.73 -28.03
CA ASN A 170 9.09 12.35 -29.24
C ASN A 170 9.93 11.27 -29.96
N ASP A 171 10.55 11.57 -31.11
CA ASP A 171 11.41 10.64 -31.88
C ASP A 171 12.68 10.16 -31.11
N GLY A 172 12.83 10.52 -29.83
CA GLY A 172 13.91 10.11 -28.93
C GLY A 172 13.39 9.35 -27.71
N ASP A 173 14.16 9.37 -26.62
CA ASP A 173 13.77 8.67 -25.38
C ASP A 173 12.50 9.31 -24.76
N PRO A 174 11.49 8.50 -24.39
CA PRO A 174 10.27 8.99 -23.77
C PRO A 174 10.59 9.58 -22.39
N ILE A 175 10.01 10.76 -22.11
CA ILE A 175 10.14 11.40 -20.80
C ILE A 175 9.07 10.79 -19.89
N THR A 176 9.51 10.27 -18.74
CA THR A 176 8.64 9.68 -17.73
C THR A 176 8.31 10.68 -16.62
N LEU A 177 7.30 10.38 -15.80
CA LEU A 177 7.01 11.15 -14.59
C LEU A 177 8.24 11.23 -13.67
N MET A 178 9.03 10.16 -13.59
CA MET A 178 10.24 10.10 -12.78
C MET A 178 11.25 11.19 -13.15
N ASP A 179 11.38 11.51 -14.44
CA ASP A 179 12.33 12.51 -14.94
C ASP A 179 11.93 13.95 -14.57
N GLN A 180 10.65 14.16 -14.25
CA GLN A 180 10.12 15.47 -13.85
C GLN A 180 10.11 15.68 -12.32
N ILE A 181 10.34 14.63 -11.54
CA ILE A 181 10.39 14.73 -10.08
C ILE A 181 11.75 15.31 -9.69
N ALA A 182 11.75 16.50 -9.09
CA ALA A 182 12.97 17.14 -8.61
C ALA A 182 13.65 16.31 -7.51
N ASP A 183 14.95 16.12 -7.64
CA ASP A 183 15.77 15.48 -6.61
C ASP A 183 16.48 16.53 -5.74
N GLU A 184 15.92 16.79 -4.56
CA GLU A 184 16.52 17.69 -3.55
C GLU A 184 17.89 17.18 -3.05
N SER A 185 18.28 15.94 -3.36
CA SER A 185 19.58 15.39 -2.93
C SER A 185 20.76 16.02 -3.67
N GLN A 186 20.56 16.59 -4.87
CA GLN A 186 21.63 17.21 -5.65
C GLN A 186 22.18 18.48 -4.99
N GLU A 187 21.36 19.26 -4.29
CA GLU A 187 21.81 20.46 -3.57
C GLU A 187 22.87 20.11 -2.50
N ARG A 188 22.74 18.94 -1.87
CA ARG A 188 23.66 18.50 -0.80
C ARG A 188 25.04 18.12 -1.31
N TRP A 189 25.21 17.81 -2.59
CA TRP A 189 26.52 17.43 -3.13
C TRP A 189 27.46 18.63 -3.24
N PHE A 190 26.96 19.77 -3.72
CA PHE A 190 27.71 21.03 -3.76
C PHE A 190 28.09 21.50 -2.36
N ASP A 191 27.14 21.46 -1.41
CA ASP A 191 27.42 21.80 -0.01
C ASP A 191 28.52 20.92 0.60
N LYS A 192 28.51 19.61 0.31
CA LYS A 192 29.55 18.68 0.77
C LYS A 192 30.91 18.98 0.16
N MET A 193 30.97 19.34 -1.12
CA MET A 193 32.22 19.73 -1.77
C MET A 193 32.79 21.00 -1.15
N ALA A 194 31.97 22.06 -1.04
CA ALA A 194 32.37 23.33 -0.44
C ALA A 194 32.82 23.15 1.02
N LEU A 195 32.11 22.33 1.80
CA LEU A 195 32.49 22.02 3.18
C LEU A 195 33.82 21.25 3.26
N ASN A 196 34.06 20.27 2.37
CA ASN A 196 35.31 19.52 2.35
C ASN A 196 36.51 20.41 2.01
N GLU A 197 36.35 21.33 1.05
CA GLU A 197 37.39 22.31 0.71
C GLU A 197 37.66 23.25 1.90
N ALA A 198 36.60 23.78 2.53
CA ALA A 198 36.74 24.66 3.68
C ALA A 198 37.48 23.99 4.86
N ILE A 199 37.17 22.71 5.15
CA ILE A 199 37.87 21.92 6.17
C ILE A 199 39.31 21.60 5.75
N GLY A 200 39.57 21.45 4.45
CA GLY A 200 40.90 21.24 3.88
C GLY A 200 41.85 22.44 4.11
N ASN A 201 41.31 23.66 4.15
CA ASN A 201 42.08 24.88 4.39
C ASN A 201 42.37 25.16 5.88
N LEU A 202 41.71 24.47 6.80
CA LEU A 202 41.99 24.57 8.23
C LEU A 202 43.36 23.99 8.57
N SER A 203 44.03 24.60 9.55
CA SER A 203 45.25 24.03 10.14
C SER A 203 44.95 22.67 10.81
N GLU A 204 45.97 21.82 10.99
CA GLU A 204 45.80 20.51 11.61
C GLU A 204 45.10 20.58 12.98
N ARG A 205 45.43 21.61 13.77
CA ARG A 205 44.84 21.83 15.09
C ARG A 205 43.36 22.20 15.00
N GLU A 206 43.00 23.05 14.05
CA GLU A 206 41.61 23.47 13.83
C GLU A 206 40.77 22.32 13.28
N ARG A 207 41.30 21.57 12.31
CA ARG A 207 40.66 20.36 11.78
C ARG A 207 40.45 19.31 12.86
N LEU A 208 41.41 19.12 13.75
CA LEU A 208 41.28 18.21 14.89
C LEU A 208 40.16 18.66 15.84
N ILE A 209 40.05 19.95 16.15
CA ILE A 209 38.96 20.47 16.98
C ILE A 209 37.60 20.21 16.32
N VAL A 210 37.45 20.49 15.02
CA VAL A 210 36.21 20.22 14.27
C VAL A 210 35.88 18.74 14.27
N TYR A 211 36.86 17.87 14.00
CA TYR A 211 36.69 16.42 14.03
C TYR A 211 36.20 15.93 15.39
N LEU A 212 36.83 16.37 16.49
CA LEU A 212 36.43 15.94 17.82
C LEU A 212 35.04 16.46 18.20
N ARG A 213 34.70 17.69 17.82
CA ARG A 213 33.41 18.33 18.15
C ARG A 213 32.23 17.80 17.34
N TYR A 214 32.41 17.59 16.02
CA TYR A 214 31.30 17.34 15.09
C TYR A 214 31.30 15.94 14.47
N TYR A 215 32.42 15.20 14.56
CA TYR A 215 32.48 13.80 14.10
C TYR A 215 32.56 12.80 15.25
N LYS A 216 33.18 13.18 16.37
CA LYS A 216 33.26 12.36 17.59
C LYS A 216 32.31 12.80 18.71
N ASP A 217 31.47 13.82 18.47
CA ASP A 217 30.49 14.37 19.41
C ASP A 217 31.04 14.68 20.81
N GLN A 218 32.33 15.04 20.92
CA GLN A 218 32.95 15.38 22.21
C GLN A 218 32.56 16.79 22.65
N THR A 219 32.35 16.98 23.95
CA THR A 219 32.10 18.29 24.57
C THR A 219 33.34 19.19 24.50
N GLN A 220 33.14 20.51 24.57
CA GLN A 220 34.27 21.47 24.59
C GLN A 220 35.23 21.21 25.76
N SER A 221 34.72 20.72 26.90
CA SER A 221 35.51 20.36 28.06
C SER A 221 36.38 19.12 27.82
N GLU A 222 35.85 18.10 27.14
CA GLU A 222 36.62 16.90 26.77
C GLU A 222 37.71 17.22 25.74
N VAL A 223 37.37 18.06 24.75
CA VAL A 223 38.35 18.55 23.76
C VAL A 223 39.43 19.38 24.44
N ALA A 224 39.06 20.24 25.40
CA ALA A 224 39.98 21.06 26.18
C ALA A 224 40.96 20.21 27.00
N ALA A 225 40.45 19.19 27.69
CA ALA A 225 41.27 18.24 28.43
C ALA A 225 42.26 17.50 27.53
N ARG A 226 41.83 17.08 26.33
CA ARG A 226 42.67 16.37 25.36
C ARG A 226 43.76 17.26 24.74
N LEU A 227 43.47 18.55 24.56
CA LEU A 227 44.39 19.52 23.96
C LEU A 227 45.24 20.29 24.99
N GLY A 228 45.06 20.03 26.29
CA GLY A 228 45.79 20.70 27.36
C GLY A 228 45.51 22.21 27.46
N ILE A 229 44.30 22.64 27.09
CA ILE A 229 43.88 24.06 27.11
C ILE A 229 42.58 24.23 27.88
N SER A 230 42.16 25.47 28.13
CA SER A 230 40.89 25.74 28.80
C SER A 230 39.68 25.55 27.87
N GLN A 231 38.53 25.18 28.44
CA GLN A 231 37.25 25.10 27.70
C GLN A 231 36.89 26.43 27.01
N VAL A 232 37.17 27.57 27.67
CA VAL A 232 36.94 28.91 27.10
C VAL A 232 37.82 29.15 25.86
N GLN A 233 39.06 28.65 25.85
CA GLN A 233 39.92 28.72 24.66
C GLN A 233 39.40 27.83 23.52
N VAL A 234 38.93 26.62 23.81
CA VAL A 234 38.28 25.75 22.81
C VAL A 234 37.06 26.44 22.21
N SER A 235 36.19 27.03 23.05
CA SER A 235 35.01 27.76 22.59
C SER A 235 35.36 28.92 21.65
N ARG A 236 36.41 29.70 21.98
CA ARG A 236 36.89 30.79 21.11
C ARG A 236 37.45 30.26 19.78
N LEU A 237 38.23 29.19 19.82
CA LEU A 237 38.78 28.56 18.62
C LEU A 237 37.67 27.98 17.74
N GLU A 238 36.74 27.22 18.31
CA GLU A 238 35.57 26.67 17.59
C GLU A 238 34.78 27.78 16.90
N LYS A 239 34.47 28.87 17.61
CA LYS A 239 33.76 30.02 17.02
C LYS A 239 34.54 30.65 15.86
N LYS A 240 35.86 30.78 15.99
CA LYS A 240 36.72 31.31 14.91
C LYS A 240 36.77 30.35 13.71
N ILE A 241 36.86 29.05 13.96
CA ILE A 241 36.90 28.03 12.91
C ILE A 241 35.58 28.01 12.13
N LEU A 242 34.44 28.04 12.82
CA LEU A 242 33.12 28.11 12.17
C LEU A 242 32.93 29.39 11.35
N GLN A 243 33.49 30.51 11.82
CA GLN A 243 33.50 31.78 11.08
C GLN A 243 34.29 31.62 9.77
N ILE A 244 35.49 31.03 9.82
CA ILE A 244 36.33 30.77 8.64
C ILE A 244 35.62 29.85 7.66
N ILE A 245 35.04 28.73 8.13
CA ILE A 245 34.30 27.80 7.29
C ILE A 245 33.13 28.52 6.60
N ARG A 246 32.38 29.36 7.33
CA ARG A 246 31.25 30.12 6.78
C ARG A 246 31.69 31.14 5.74
N GLU A 247 32.80 31.86 5.98
CA GLU A 247 33.34 32.83 5.02
C GLU A 247 33.83 32.16 3.74
N GLN A 248 34.38 30.94 3.83
CA GLN A 248 34.82 30.18 2.66
C GLN A 248 33.68 29.55 1.86
N ILE A 249 32.60 29.11 2.51
CA ILE A 249 31.41 28.57 1.82
C ILE A 249 30.56 29.69 1.19
N ALA A 250 30.66 30.93 1.69
CA ALA A 250 29.92 32.08 1.16
C ALA A 250 30.61 32.79 -0.02
N GLN A 251 31.81 32.36 -0.41
CA GLN A 251 32.54 32.81 -1.61
C GLN A 251 32.21 31.91 -2.80
#